data_AF-A0AAD4FRF3-F1
#
_entry.id   AF-A0AAD4FRF3-F1
#
_cell.length_a   1.000
_cell.length_b   1.000
_cell.length_c   1.000
_cell.angle_alpha   90.00
_cell.angle_beta   90.00
_cell.angle_gamma   90.00
#
_symmetry.space_group_name_H-M   'P 1'
#
loop_
_entity.id
_entity.type
_entity.pdbx_description
1 polymer ?
#
loop_
_entity_poly.entity_id
_entity_poly.type
_entity_poly.pdbx_seq_one_letter_code
_entity_poly.pdbx_strand_id
1 'polypeptide(L)'
;MKVRFNHFEFDCDSLILTKQARIFSLNEKPAQLLSFLLTEHKKINSKESILTHVWPERVVTEQVVFQNISYLRALFGDKAIKTYPKKGYQWQIAFSTIDTLTEQAQFSAENTSCDLADLAKPTPSPLKSDQIEAINIVPITKPSKPIDNPTEIISSPPITELNKTQQISAEKPATGKEKHSSGLNYWMLAAVSILLSIFIFFYLSQNKTVSIEVSKMQKKISVLQFLQHKPGLAPEPIPLVLASDQFIEFLTSEQPIKSQELFDSPYRSWQQLSQSAEQLVLSGKFYPLADDTILLRFYVQGAHRGWQGYISAQTQEHATLQLRAFIKTVAGSDYFSLKPASAALAQLTVLHNQQPDNLFFLHKLILSHYELEHLDMASALAVRLR
;
A
#
# COMPACT_ATOMS: atom_id res chain seq x y z
N MET A 1 -19.79 11.62 -13.14
CA MET A 1 -19.21 11.81 -14.49
C MET A 1 -18.00 10.90 -14.67
N LYS A 2 -17.95 10.07 -15.72
CA LYS A 2 -16.75 9.27 -16.07
C LYS A 2 -16.03 9.89 -17.25
N VAL A 3 -14.71 9.98 -17.20
CA VAL A 3 -13.89 10.53 -18.28
C VAL A 3 -12.75 9.59 -18.65
N ARG A 4 -12.41 9.55 -19.93
CA ARG A 4 -11.24 8.83 -20.45
C ARG A 4 -10.25 9.81 -21.05
N PHE A 5 -8.99 9.68 -20.66
CA PHE A 5 -7.88 10.44 -21.23
C PHE A 5 -6.62 9.59 -21.29
N ASN A 6 -5.90 9.65 -22.42
CA ASN A 6 -4.78 8.76 -22.70
C ASN A 6 -5.18 7.28 -22.46
N HIS A 7 -4.52 6.60 -21.52
CA HIS A 7 -4.78 5.21 -21.12
C HIS A 7 -5.49 5.11 -19.76
N PHE A 8 -6.01 6.24 -19.26
CA PHE A 8 -6.65 6.35 -17.97
C PHE A 8 -8.15 6.55 -18.11
N GLU A 9 -8.90 5.94 -17.20
CA GLU A 9 -10.32 6.23 -16.99
C GLU A 9 -10.49 6.69 -15.55
N PHE A 10 -11.14 7.83 -15.38
CA PHE A 10 -11.37 8.43 -14.08
C PHE A 10 -12.86 8.65 -13.87
N ASP A 11 -13.36 8.16 -12.75
CA ASP A 11 -14.72 8.43 -12.29
C ASP A 11 -14.66 9.59 -11.28
N CYS A 12 -15.21 10.73 -11.68
CA CYS A 12 -15.21 11.96 -10.90
C CYS A 12 -16.08 11.88 -9.65
N ASP A 13 -17.07 10.99 -9.62
CA ASP A 13 -18.01 10.87 -8.50
C ASP A 13 -17.44 9.93 -7.43
N SER A 14 -16.90 8.79 -7.88
CA SER A 14 -16.31 7.79 -7.00
C SER A 14 -14.83 8.03 -6.67
N LEU A 15 -14.19 8.98 -7.37
CA LEU A 15 -12.77 9.35 -7.24
C LEU A 15 -11.83 8.16 -7.50
N ILE A 16 -12.21 7.27 -8.41
CA ILE A 16 -11.46 6.08 -8.76
C ILE A 16 -10.78 6.29 -10.10
N LEU A 17 -9.47 6.06 -10.12
CA LEU A 17 -8.64 6.07 -11.31
C LEU A 17 -8.33 4.64 -11.72
N THR A 18 -8.53 4.33 -13.00
CA THR A 18 -8.10 3.06 -13.59
C THR A 18 -7.19 3.31 -14.79
N LYS A 19 -6.31 2.36 -15.06
CA LYS A 19 -5.41 2.36 -16.22
C LYS A 19 -5.45 0.97 -16.84
N GLN A 20 -5.86 0.86 -18.10
CA GLN A 20 -6.00 -0.45 -18.78
C GLN A 20 -6.83 -1.46 -17.97
N ALA A 21 -8.00 -1.02 -17.46
CA ALA A 21 -8.89 -1.80 -16.58
C ALA A 21 -8.30 -2.24 -15.22
N ARG A 22 -7.09 -1.79 -14.85
CA ARG A 22 -6.50 -1.99 -13.52
C ARG A 22 -6.70 -0.74 -12.67
N ILE A 23 -7.10 -0.92 -11.41
CA ILE A 23 -7.28 0.20 -10.48
C ILE A 23 -5.92 0.78 -10.10
N PHE A 24 -5.77 2.09 -10.27
CA PHE A 24 -4.58 2.83 -9.90
C PHE A 24 -4.84 3.62 -8.62
N SER A 25 -4.08 3.35 -7.56
CA SER A 25 -4.31 3.98 -6.27
C SER A 25 -3.97 5.47 -6.30
N LEU A 26 -4.97 6.32 -6.06
CA LEU A 26 -4.82 7.78 -5.97
C LEU A 26 -5.36 8.26 -4.63
N ASN A 27 -4.55 9.01 -3.87
CA ASN A 27 -4.99 9.57 -2.59
C ASN A 27 -6.22 10.49 -2.78
N GLU A 28 -7.03 10.65 -1.74
CA GLU A 28 -8.33 11.35 -1.87
C GLU A 28 -8.20 12.80 -2.33
N LYS A 29 -7.28 13.57 -1.74
CA LYS A 29 -7.09 14.97 -2.10
C LYS A 29 -6.56 15.19 -3.52
N PRO A 30 -5.53 14.47 -4.00
CA PRO A 30 -5.19 14.48 -5.42
C PRO A 30 -6.37 14.09 -6.33
N ALA A 31 -7.20 13.11 -5.94
CA ALA A 31 -8.35 12.68 -6.72
C ALA A 31 -9.45 13.74 -6.78
N GLN A 32 -9.76 14.40 -5.65
CA GLN A 32 -10.69 15.53 -5.59
C GLN A 32 -10.18 16.70 -6.45
N LEU A 33 -8.88 17.01 -6.39
CA LEU A 33 -8.26 18.01 -7.24
C LEU A 33 -8.36 17.66 -8.73
N LEU A 34 -8.11 16.40 -9.08
CA LEU A 34 -8.26 15.92 -10.46
C LEU A 34 -9.71 16.06 -10.95
N SER A 35 -10.69 15.65 -10.13
CA SER A 35 -12.12 15.81 -10.41
C SER A 35 -12.50 17.27 -10.66
N PHE A 36 -12.02 18.18 -9.80
CA PHE A 36 -12.24 19.61 -9.95
C PHE A 36 -11.63 20.17 -11.25
N LEU A 37 -10.36 19.84 -11.55
CA LEU A 37 -9.67 20.30 -12.75
C LEU A 37 -10.29 19.76 -14.05
N LEU A 38 -10.83 18.54 -14.04
CA LEU A 38 -11.51 17.94 -15.20
C LEU A 38 -12.89 18.57 -15.41
N THR A 39 -13.65 18.77 -14.33
CA THR A 39 -14.97 19.41 -14.38
C THR A 39 -14.85 20.84 -14.90
N GLU A 40 -13.85 21.60 -14.44
CA GLU A 40 -13.58 22.98 -14.88
C GLU A 40 -12.44 23.10 -15.90
N HIS A 41 -12.22 22.09 -16.75
CA HIS A 41 -11.06 22.03 -17.67
C HIS A 41 -10.90 23.24 -18.61
N LYS A 42 -12.00 23.92 -18.95
CA LYS A 42 -11.97 25.11 -19.82
C LYS A 42 -11.53 26.39 -19.10
N LYS A 43 -11.50 26.40 -17.76
CA LYS A 43 -11.18 27.57 -16.95
C LYS A 43 -9.80 27.46 -16.31
N ILE A 44 -9.20 28.62 -16.03
CA ILE A 44 -7.98 28.69 -15.21
C ILE A 44 -8.43 28.75 -13.75
N ASN A 45 -8.15 27.70 -12.99
CA ASN A 45 -8.52 27.58 -11.60
C ASN A 45 -7.46 28.24 -10.72
N SER A 46 -7.84 29.28 -9.98
CA SER A 46 -6.94 29.98 -9.06
C SER A 46 -6.56 29.09 -7.87
N LYS A 47 -5.43 29.41 -7.23
CA LYS A 47 -4.98 28.69 -6.02
C LYS A 47 -6.04 28.75 -4.92
N GLU A 48 -6.62 29.92 -4.70
CA GLU A 48 -7.71 30.13 -3.75
C GLU A 48 -8.95 29.30 -4.09
N SER A 49 -9.38 29.28 -5.36
CA SER A 49 -10.53 28.48 -5.80
C SER A 49 -10.30 26.98 -5.58
N ILE A 50 -9.10 26.49 -5.88
CA ILE A 50 -8.70 25.10 -5.61
C ILE A 50 -8.74 24.80 -4.12
N LEU A 51 -8.19 25.70 -3.29
CA LEU A 51 -8.17 25.56 -1.83
C LEU A 51 -9.59 25.49 -1.26
N THR A 52 -10.46 26.41 -1.66
CA THR A 52 -11.85 26.46 -1.20
C THR A 52 -12.65 25.23 -1.62
N HIS A 53 -12.42 24.69 -2.83
CA HIS A 53 -13.21 23.57 -3.34
C HIS A 53 -12.73 22.21 -2.81
N VAL A 54 -11.42 21.97 -2.74
CA VAL A 54 -10.84 20.68 -2.34
C VAL A 54 -10.59 20.59 -0.83
N TRP A 55 -10.45 21.73 -0.15
CA TRP A 55 -10.27 21.83 1.30
C TRP A 55 -11.23 22.85 1.95
N PRO A 56 -12.56 22.70 1.80
CA PRO A 56 -13.53 23.72 2.26
C PRO A 56 -13.50 23.96 3.77
N GLU A 57 -13.23 22.93 4.57
CA GLU A 57 -13.24 23.01 6.03
C GLU A 57 -11.85 23.14 6.66
N ARG A 58 -10.83 23.48 5.85
CA ARG A 58 -9.45 23.54 6.34
C ARG A 58 -8.67 24.72 5.78
N VAL A 59 -8.04 25.46 6.68
CA VAL A 59 -6.99 26.40 6.34
C VAL A 59 -5.71 25.63 6.01
N VAL A 60 -5.42 25.43 4.73
CA VAL A 60 -4.13 24.90 4.25
C VAL A 60 -3.38 25.94 3.45
N THR A 61 -2.06 25.80 3.42
CA THR A 61 -1.20 26.68 2.65
C THR A 61 -1.26 26.34 1.17
N GLU A 62 -0.93 27.31 0.31
CA GLU A 62 -0.81 27.09 -1.14
C GLU A 62 0.21 25.99 -1.49
N GLN A 63 1.17 25.71 -0.60
CA GLN A 63 2.16 24.64 -0.74
C GLN A 63 1.53 23.28 -1.00
N VAL A 64 0.38 23.00 -0.36
CA VAL A 64 -0.34 21.75 -0.56
C VAL A 64 -0.84 21.64 -2.01
N VAL A 65 -1.31 22.73 -2.61
CA VAL A 65 -1.72 22.77 -4.03
C VAL A 65 -0.52 22.44 -4.91
N PHE A 66 0.63 23.09 -4.70
CA PHE A 66 1.84 22.83 -5.48
C PHE A 66 2.29 21.35 -5.41
N GLN A 67 2.25 20.75 -4.22
CA GLN A 67 2.61 19.33 -4.04
C GLN A 67 1.66 18.40 -4.79
N ASN A 68 0.35 18.63 -4.68
CA ASN A 68 -0.65 17.81 -5.35
C ASN A 68 -0.58 17.98 -6.88
N ILE A 69 -0.38 19.19 -7.39
CA ILE A 69 -0.19 19.44 -8.83
C ILE A 69 1.06 18.73 -9.35
N SER A 70 2.17 18.79 -8.60
CA SER A 70 3.42 18.11 -8.97
C SER A 70 3.24 16.59 -8.99
N TYR A 71 2.52 16.04 -8.01
CA TYR A 71 2.17 14.63 -7.97
C TYR A 71 1.31 14.20 -9.17
N LEU A 72 0.27 14.98 -9.52
CA LEU A 72 -0.56 14.69 -10.70
C LEU A 72 0.24 14.79 -12.01
N ARG A 73 1.19 15.72 -12.13
CA ARG A 73 2.11 15.80 -13.28
C ARG A 73 3.04 14.59 -13.38
N ALA A 74 3.55 14.09 -12.27
CA ALA A 74 4.35 12.87 -12.26
C ALA A 74 3.54 11.66 -12.77
N LEU A 75 2.23 11.62 -12.48
CA LEU A 75 1.34 10.53 -12.92
C LEU A 75 0.89 10.65 -14.38
N PHE A 76 0.53 11.85 -14.84
CA PHE A 76 -0.10 12.06 -16.14
C PHE A 76 0.80 12.73 -17.18
N GLY A 77 2.03 13.09 -16.78
CA GLY A 77 3.01 13.83 -17.55
C GLY A 77 3.03 15.33 -17.22
N ASP A 78 4.18 15.97 -17.38
CA ASP A 78 4.38 17.38 -17.02
C ASP A 78 3.44 18.35 -17.74
N LYS A 79 3.07 18.01 -18.97
CA LYS A 79 2.16 18.79 -19.81
C LYS A 79 0.68 18.60 -19.45
N ALA A 80 0.35 17.70 -18.52
CA ALA A 80 -1.03 17.40 -18.16
C ALA A 80 -1.78 18.61 -17.59
N ILE A 81 -1.07 19.38 -16.76
CA ILE A 81 -1.59 20.57 -16.08
C ILE A 81 -0.69 21.74 -16.44
N LYS A 82 -1.24 22.79 -17.04
CA LYS A 82 -0.52 24.02 -17.37
C LYS A 82 -0.60 25.01 -16.22
N THR A 83 0.56 25.56 -15.83
CA THR A 83 0.62 26.69 -14.89
C THR A 83 0.46 27.99 -15.66
N TYR A 84 -0.44 28.84 -15.20
CA TYR A 84 -0.53 30.24 -15.59
C TYR A 84 -0.04 31.11 -14.42
N PRO A 85 1.16 31.72 -14.52
CA PRO A 85 1.73 32.54 -13.45
C PRO A 85 0.73 33.56 -12.92
N LYS A 86 0.62 33.67 -11.59
CA LYS A 86 -0.31 34.54 -10.87
C LYS A 86 -1.82 34.28 -11.09
N LYS A 87 -2.20 33.39 -12.02
CA LYS A 87 -3.61 33.08 -12.32
C LYS A 87 -4.04 31.72 -11.77
N GLY A 88 -3.19 30.68 -11.90
CA GLY A 88 -3.50 29.35 -11.39
C GLY A 88 -3.18 28.23 -12.37
N TYR A 89 -4.05 27.22 -12.43
CA TYR A 89 -3.82 25.95 -13.13
C TYR A 89 -4.96 25.58 -14.06
N GLN A 90 -4.62 24.89 -15.15
CA GLN A 90 -5.61 24.38 -16.09
C GLN A 90 -5.24 22.98 -16.58
N TRP A 91 -6.23 22.10 -16.66
CA TRP A 91 -6.09 20.81 -17.32
C TRP A 91 -5.90 20.98 -18.83
N GLN A 92 -5.01 20.21 -19.46
CA GLN A 92 -4.70 20.36 -20.89
C GLN A 92 -4.93 19.08 -21.71
N ILE A 93 -5.02 17.92 -21.08
CA ILE A 93 -5.19 16.67 -21.82
C ILE A 93 -6.62 16.58 -22.31
N ALA A 94 -6.80 16.37 -23.62
CA ALA A 94 -8.11 16.10 -24.19
C ALA A 94 -8.69 14.80 -23.58
N PHE A 95 -9.96 14.85 -23.20
CA PHE A 95 -10.66 13.72 -22.62
C PHE A 95 -12.04 13.57 -23.24
N SER A 96 -12.57 12.35 -23.23
CA SER A 96 -13.94 12.05 -23.64
C SER A 96 -14.77 11.67 -22.42
N THR A 97 -15.98 12.21 -22.29
CA THR A 97 -16.94 11.75 -21.28
C THR A 97 -17.51 10.40 -21.70
N ILE A 98 -17.53 9.44 -20.77
CA ILE A 98 -18.19 8.16 -20.95
C ILE A 98 -19.57 8.32 -20.31
N ASP A 99 -20.57 8.65 -21.11
CA ASP A 99 -21.96 8.70 -20.63
C ASP A 99 -22.46 7.27 -20.46
N THR A 100 -22.75 6.86 -19.22
CA THR A 100 -23.32 5.55 -18.87
C THR A 100 -24.80 5.43 -19.25
N LEU A 101 -25.22 6.03 -20.36
CA LEU A 101 -26.60 6.06 -20.85
C LEU A 101 -26.71 5.52 -22.28
N THR A 102 -26.19 4.33 -22.58
CA THR A 102 -26.60 3.61 -23.80
C THR A 102 -26.35 2.10 -23.68
N GLU A 103 -27.21 1.40 -22.94
CA GLU A 103 -27.36 -0.05 -23.11
C GLU A 103 -28.80 -0.54 -22.82
N GLN A 104 -29.82 0.26 -23.15
CA GLN A 104 -31.22 -0.19 -23.16
C GLN A 104 -32.06 0.35 -24.33
N ALA A 105 -31.48 1.03 -25.32
CA ALA A 105 -32.22 1.65 -26.43
C ALA A 105 -31.97 1.07 -27.83
N GLN A 106 -31.19 -0.02 -27.96
CA GLN A 106 -30.91 -0.64 -29.27
C GLN A 106 -31.42 -2.09 -29.41
N PHE A 107 -32.13 -2.63 -28.43
CA PHE A 107 -32.71 -3.99 -28.50
C PHE A 107 -34.23 -4.02 -28.75
N SER A 108 -34.86 -2.90 -29.09
CA SER A 108 -36.33 -2.79 -29.23
C SER A 108 -36.83 -2.23 -30.57
N ALA A 109 -35.98 -2.13 -31.60
CA ALA A 109 -36.40 -1.67 -32.93
C ALA A 109 -36.27 -2.72 -34.06
N GLU A 110 -35.97 -3.99 -33.74
CA GLU A 110 -36.06 -5.12 -34.67
C GLU A 110 -37.09 -6.13 -34.15
N ASN A 111 -38.38 -5.80 -34.32
CA ASN A 111 -39.45 -6.74 -34.66
C ASN A 111 -40.81 -6.05 -34.63
N THR A 112 -41.25 -5.50 -35.76
CA THR A 112 -42.63 -5.63 -36.25
C THR A 112 -42.62 -5.36 -37.75
N SER A 113 -42.74 -6.44 -38.53
CA SER A 113 -43.09 -6.43 -39.95
C SER A 113 -44.57 -6.07 -40.12
N CYS A 114 -44.94 -5.31 -41.15
CA CYS A 114 -45.81 -5.78 -42.26
C CYS A 114 -46.26 -4.64 -43.21
N ASP A 115 -45.90 -4.83 -44.49
CA ASP A 115 -46.60 -4.53 -45.76
C ASP A 115 -47.33 -3.21 -46.01
N LEU A 116 -46.87 -2.48 -47.04
CA LEU A 116 -47.59 -2.24 -48.31
C LEU A 116 -46.63 -1.64 -49.37
N ALA A 117 -46.78 -2.11 -50.60
CA ALA A 117 -45.90 -1.95 -51.76
C ALA A 117 -45.67 -0.52 -52.29
N ASP A 118 -44.51 -0.23 -52.90
CA ASP A 118 -44.47 0.20 -54.32
C ASP A 118 -43.06 0.24 -54.96
N LEU A 119 -43.01 -0.36 -56.16
CA LEU A 119 -42.23 -0.11 -57.39
C LEU A 119 -40.72 0.29 -57.42
N ALA A 120 -40.00 -0.56 -58.18
CA ALA A 120 -38.95 -0.25 -59.18
C ALA A 120 -37.44 -0.33 -58.81
N LYS A 121 -36.82 -1.41 -59.31
CA LYS A 121 -35.38 -1.60 -59.65
C LYS A 121 -34.91 -0.58 -60.75
N PRO A 122 -33.59 -0.39 -61.06
CA PRO A 122 -32.49 -1.37 -60.94
C PRO A 122 -31.11 -0.86 -60.45
N THR A 123 -30.27 -1.82 -60.01
CA THR A 123 -28.79 -1.82 -59.89
C THR A 123 -28.14 -1.73 -61.31
N PRO A 124 -26.87 -1.29 -61.55
CA PRO A 124 -25.61 -1.97 -61.12
C PRO A 124 -24.43 -1.03 -60.73
N SER A 125 -23.63 -1.30 -59.69
CA SER A 125 -22.27 -1.95 -59.70
C SER A 125 -21.10 -1.04 -60.21
N PRO A 126 -19.80 -1.45 -60.18
CA PRO A 126 -18.93 -1.85 -59.05
C PRO A 126 -17.46 -1.27 -59.15
N LEU A 127 -16.53 -1.79 -58.30
CA LEU A 127 -15.03 -1.86 -58.43
C LEU A 127 -14.22 -0.64 -57.93
N LYS A 128 -13.01 -0.70 -57.35
CA LYS A 128 -11.99 -1.73 -56.98
C LYS A 128 -11.01 -1.02 -56.02
N SER A 129 -10.56 -1.62 -54.90
CA SER A 129 -9.31 -2.38 -54.70
C SER A 129 -8.00 -1.71 -55.15
N ASP A 130 -6.96 -1.96 -54.34
CA ASP A 130 -5.50 -1.87 -54.60
C ASP A 130 -4.79 -0.67 -53.94
N GLN A 131 -3.60 -0.74 -53.34
CA GLN A 131 -2.70 -1.78 -52.79
C GLN A 131 -1.38 -1.05 -52.37
N ILE A 132 -0.70 -1.49 -51.29
CA ILE A 132 0.77 -1.38 -50.99
C ILE A 132 1.23 0.09 -50.67
N GLU A 133 2.06 0.46 -49.69
CA GLU A 133 3.44 0.05 -49.39
C GLU A 133 3.89 0.38 -47.96
N ALA A 134 4.61 -0.59 -47.40
CA ALA A 134 5.47 -0.49 -46.26
C ALA A 134 6.76 0.25 -46.62
N ILE A 135 7.26 1.14 -45.76
CA ILE A 135 8.66 1.54 -45.75
C ILE A 135 9.18 1.56 -44.31
N ASN A 136 9.84 0.46 -44.01
CA ASN A 136 11.19 0.30 -43.47
C ASN A 136 11.73 1.23 -42.36
N ILE A 137 12.27 0.53 -41.36
CA ILE A 137 13.00 0.96 -40.18
C ILE A 137 14.43 1.37 -40.58
N VAL A 138 14.96 2.44 -39.97
CA VAL A 138 16.42 2.67 -39.86
C VAL A 138 16.77 3.01 -38.40
N PRO A 139 17.78 2.35 -37.80
CA PRO A 139 18.17 2.54 -36.42
C PRO A 139 19.16 3.70 -36.26
N ILE A 140 19.07 4.44 -35.16
CA ILE A 140 20.10 5.42 -34.78
C ILE A 140 21.08 4.78 -33.82
N THR A 141 22.30 4.66 -34.34
CA THR A 141 23.54 4.27 -33.68
C THR A 141 24.06 5.32 -32.70
N LYS A 142 24.65 4.80 -31.63
CA LYS A 142 25.58 5.42 -30.68
C LYS A 142 26.82 6.01 -31.38
N PRO A 143 27.49 7.01 -30.78
CA PRO A 143 28.95 7.07 -30.82
C PRO A 143 29.59 7.10 -29.42
N SER A 144 30.87 6.74 -29.44
CA SER A 144 31.78 6.30 -28.39
C SER A 144 32.75 7.40 -27.90
N LYS A 145 33.19 7.27 -26.62
CA LYS A 145 34.54 7.45 -25.95
C LYS A 145 35.70 8.19 -26.67
N PRO A 146 36.88 8.51 -26.05
CA PRO A 146 37.35 8.45 -24.64
C PRO A 146 38.18 9.70 -24.18
N ILE A 147 38.52 9.84 -22.88
CA ILE A 147 39.77 10.52 -22.42
C ILE A 147 40.33 9.75 -21.21
N ASP A 148 41.66 9.63 -21.22
CA ASP A 148 42.56 8.80 -20.44
C ASP A 148 42.81 9.18 -18.97
N ASN A 149 43.36 8.17 -18.30
CA ASN A 149 43.81 7.98 -16.91
C ASN A 149 45.07 8.83 -16.55
N PRO A 150 45.56 8.85 -15.29
CA PRO A 150 46.29 7.70 -14.69
C PRO A 150 45.91 7.43 -13.21
N THR A 151 45.59 6.18 -12.84
CA THR A 151 46.50 5.18 -12.24
C THR A 151 47.35 5.70 -11.07
N GLU A 152 46.92 5.36 -9.86
CA GLU A 152 47.84 5.12 -8.75
C GLU A 152 47.46 3.79 -8.07
N ILE A 153 48.46 2.92 -8.04
CA ILE A 153 48.52 1.58 -7.46
C ILE A 153 48.89 1.76 -5.99
N ILE A 154 48.35 0.95 -5.06
CA ILE A 154 49.05 0.34 -3.90
C ILE A 154 48.03 -0.50 -3.09
N SER A 155 48.10 -1.81 -3.35
CA SER A 155 48.06 -2.96 -2.43
C SER A 155 47.42 -2.86 -1.02
N SER A 156 46.45 -3.74 -0.76
CA SER A 156 46.24 -4.47 0.52
C SER A 156 47.43 -5.43 0.78
N PRO A 157 47.58 -6.19 1.91
CA PRO A 157 46.73 -6.46 3.10
C PRO A 157 47.60 -6.40 4.41
N PRO A 158 47.41 -7.10 5.55
CA PRO A 158 46.36 -8.06 5.97
C PRO A 158 45.81 -7.93 7.41
N ILE A 159 44.77 -8.75 7.63
CA ILE A 159 44.19 -9.18 8.90
C ILE A 159 45.16 -10.12 9.61
N THR A 160 45.39 -9.91 10.91
CA THR A 160 46.10 -10.87 11.78
C THR A 160 45.17 -11.32 12.90
N GLU A 161 44.92 -12.63 12.91
CA GLU A 161 44.30 -13.40 13.98
C GLU A 161 45.06 -13.24 15.30
N LEU A 162 44.34 -13.10 16.41
CA LEU A 162 44.90 -13.27 17.76
C LEU A 162 44.25 -14.47 18.43
N ASN A 163 44.72 -15.66 18.07
CA ASN A 163 44.56 -16.87 18.88
C ASN A 163 45.84 -17.05 19.71
N LYS A 164 45.73 -17.10 21.04
CA LYS A 164 46.78 -17.69 21.89
C LYS A 164 46.17 -18.39 23.10
N THR A 165 45.94 -19.68 22.93
CA THR A 165 45.85 -20.68 23.99
C THR A 165 47.26 -20.88 24.57
N GLN A 166 47.40 -20.83 25.90
CA GLN A 166 48.61 -21.30 26.60
C GLN A 166 48.28 -22.58 27.37
N GLN A 167 49.03 -23.63 27.04
CA GLN A 167 49.12 -24.91 27.75
C GLN A 167 50.01 -24.79 28.99
N ILE A 168 49.54 -25.38 30.10
CA ILE A 168 50.16 -26.45 30.90
C ILE A 168 51.70 -26.42 31.01
N SER A 169 52.20 -26.30 32.25
CA SER A 169 53.41 -26.98 32.68
C SER A 169 53.18 -27.62 34.06
N ALA A 170 53.66 -28.84 34.18
CA ALA A 170 53.45 -29.76 35.28
C ALA A 170 54.50 -29.60 36.39
N GLU A 171 54.09 -29.86 37.63
CA GLU A 171 55.01 -30.26 38.71
C GLU A 171 54.34 -31.35 39.56
N LYS A 172 55.11 -32.38 39.91
CA LYS A 172 54.73 -33.61 40.63
C LYS A 172 55.65 -33.72 41.87
N PRO A 173 55.47 -34.70 42.78
CA PRO A 173 54.65 -34.68 43.98
C PRO A 173 55.49 -34.69 45.28
N ALA A 174 54.88 -34.43 46.43
CA ALA A 174 55.43 -34.85 47.72
C ALA A 174 54.34 -35.52 48.58
N THR A 175 54.65 -36.75 48.97
CA THR A 175 53.93 -37.66 49.87
C THR A 175 53.86 -37.15 51.30
N GLY A 176 52.74 -37.38 52.01
CA GLY A 176 52.67 -37.06 53.44
C GLY A 176 51.38 -37.44 54.16
N LYS A 177 51.18 -38.74 54.37
CA LYS A 177 50.54 -39.44 55.51
C LYS A 177 49.10 -39.09 55.95
N GLU A 178 48.31 -40.15 55.96
CA GLU A 178 47.00 -40.31 56.61
C GLU A 178 46.98 -39.93 58.10
N LYS A 179 45.83 -39.46 58.57
CA LYS A 179 45.32 -39.86 59.89
C LYS A 179 43.79 -39.89 59.90
N HIS A 180 43.30 -41.07 60.25
CA HIS A 180 41.92 -41.43 60.53
C HIS A 180 41.38 -40.71 61.77
N SER A 181 40.18 -40.13 61.72
CA SER A 181 39.30 -40.07 62.90
C SER A 181 37.84 -39.83 62.50
N SER A 182 37.02 -40.87 62.75
CA SER A 182 35.61 -40.85 63.17
C SER A 182 34.82 -39.55 62.96
N GLY A 183 33.85 -39.58 62.05
CA GLY A 183 32.87 -38.52 61.92
C GLY A 183 31.68 -38.99 61.12
N LEU A 184 30.57 -39.22 61.84
CA LEU A 184 29.19 -39.34 61.38
C LEU A 184 29.02 -39.06 59.87
N ASN A 185 28.65 -40.08 59.09
CA ASN A 185 28.55 -40.14 57.62
C ASN A 185 28.13 -38.84 56.89
N TYR A 186 29.00 -37.82 56.87
CA TYR A 186 28.75 -36.52 56.24
C TYR A 186 28.58 -36.68 54.74
N TRP A 187 29.17 -37.73 54.15
CA TRP A 187 28.98 -38.08 52.75
C TRP A 187 27.54 -38.54 52.44
N MET A 188 26.87 -39.23 53.37
CA MET A 188 25.45 -39.57 53.21
C MET A 188 24.56 -38.33 53.37
N LEU A 189 24.87 -37.45 54.33
CA LEU A 189 24.11 -36.20 54.50
C LEU A 189 24.28 -35.26 53.29
N ALA A 190 25.47 -35.21 52.70
CA ALA A 190 25.74 -34.48 51.46
C ALA A 190 24.95 -35.07 50.28
N ALA A 191 24.91 -36.40 50.14
CA ALA A 191 24.13 -37.06 49.09
C ALA A 191 22.61 -36.80 49.24
N VAL A 192 22.09 -36.82 50.47
CA VAL A 192 20.69 -36.49 50.76
C VAL A 192 20.40 -35.01 50.51
N SER A 193 21.31 -34.09 50.85
CA SER A 193 21.15 -32.66 50.58
C SER A 193 21.15 -32.33 49.08
N ILE A 194 21.96 -33.05 48.30
CA ILE A 194 21.99 -32.92 46.83
C ILE A 194 20.69 -33.48 46.23
N LEU A 195 20.25 -34.66 46.67
CA LEU A 195 18.98 -35.24 46.24
C LEU A 195 17.77 -34.37 46.63
N LEU A 196 17.79 -33.79 47.83
CA LEU A 196 16.75 -32.88 48.29
C LEU A 196 16.79 -31.57 47.49
N SER A 197 17.98 -31.05 47.15
CA SER A 197 18.12 -29.86 46.30
C SER A 197 17.64 -30.13 44.87
N ILE A 198 17.94 -31.31 44.31
CA ILE A 198 17.44 -31.73 42.99
C ILE A 198 15.93 -31.93 43.04
N PHE A 199 15.41 -32.54 44.10
CA PHE A 199 13.97 -32.75 44.28
C PHE A 199 13.23 -31.43 44.50
N ILE A 200 13.78 -30.51 45.29
CA ILE A 200 13.26 -29.16 45.48
C ILE A 200 13.35 -28.38 44.16
N PHE A 201 14.46 -28.47 43.42
CA PHE A 201 14.58 -27.85 42.10
C PHE A 201 13.56 -28.43 41.12
N PHE A 202 13.35 -29.74 41.13
CA PHE A 202 12.36 -30.41 40.28
C PHE A 202 10.93 -30.08 40.70
N TYR A 203 10.65 -29.96 42.01
CA TYR A 203 9.35 -29.57 42.54
C TYR A 203 9.05 -28.09 42.27
N LEU A 204 10.06 -27.21 42.40
CA LEU A 204 10.01 -25.81 41.97
C LEU A 204 9.90 -25.68 40.44
N SER A 205 10.48 -26.62 39.69
CA SER A 205 10.42 -26.66 38.22
C SER A 205 9.08 -27.17 37.70
N GLN A 206 8.48 -28.20 38.32
CA GLN A 206 7.16 -28.72 37.95
C GLN A 206 6.04 -27.73 38.28
N ASN A 207 6.23 -26.90 39.31
CA ASN A 207 5.29 -25.82 39.67
C ASN A 207 5.52 -24.52 38.91
N LYS A 208 6.59 -24.44 38.11
CA LYS A 208 6.63 -23.52 36.98
C LYS A 208 6.13 -24.27 35.76
N THR A 209 4.82 -24.44 35.68
CA THR A 209 4.23 -23.97 34.42
C THR A 209 4.65 -22.51 34.35
N VAL A 210 5.72 -22.25 33.61
CA VAL A 210 5.85 -20.95 32.96
C VAL A 210 4.61 -20.94 32.09
N SER A 211 3.49 -20.50 32.66
CA SER A 211 2.62 -19.59 31.97
C SER A 211 3.56 -18.50 31.50
N ILE A 212 4.17 -18.76 30.35
CA ILE A 212 4.42 -17.70 29.42
C ILE A 212 2.99 -17.22 29.25
N GLU A 213 2.60 -16.22 30.03
CA GLU A 213 1.73 -15.19 29.53
C GLU A 213 2.42 -14.81 28.23
N VAL A 214 2.05 -15.52 27.18
CA VAL A 214 2.06 -15.00 25.85
C VAL A 214 0.98 -13.93 25.94
N SER A 215 1.25 -12.85 26.68
CA SER A 215 0.89 -11.50 26.32
C SER A 215 1.57 -11.25 24.99
N LYS A 216 1.17 -12.01 23.95
CA LYS A 216 1.28 -11.60 22.58
C LYS A 216 0.50 -10.32 22.60
N MET A 217 1.23 -9.21 22.53
CA MET A 217 0.69 -7.88 22.35
C MET A 217 -0.26 -7.93 21.16
N GLN A 218 -1.55 -8.15 21.44
CA GLN A 218 -2.58 -8.22 20.44
C GLN A 218 -2.65 -6.83 19.81
N LYS A 219 -2.43 -6.73 18.50
CA LYS A 219 -2.40 -5.44 17.83
C LYS A 219 -3.83 -4.89 17.86
N LYS A 220 -4.02 -3.75 18.54
CA LYS A 220 -5.32 -3.08 18.61
C LYS A 220 -5.55 -2.25 17.35
N ILE A 221 -6.70 -2.43 16.73
CA ILE A 221 -7.11 -1.71 15.53
C ILE A 221 -8.46 -1.06 15.80
N SER A 222 -8.49 0.26 15.87
CA SER A 222 -9.74 1.01 15.93
C SER A 222 -10.38 1.06 14.55
N VAL A 223 -11.59 0.54 14.46
CA VAL A 223 -12.37 0.48 13.22
C VAL A 223 -13.42 1.59 13.26
N LEU A 224 -13.31 2.52 12.32
CA LEU A 224 -14.38 3.47 12.02
C LEU A 224 -15.41 2.79 11.12
N GLN A 225 -16.64 3.33 11.11
CA GLN A 225 -17.73 2.79 10.29
C GLN A 225 -17.32 2.67 8.82
N PHE A 226 -17.75 1.60 8.15
CA PHE A 226 -17.55 1.49 6.70
C PHE A 226 -18.70 2.20 6.00
N LEU A 227 -18.44 2.76 4.82
CA LEU A 227 -19.44 3.50 4.06
C LEU A 227 -19.78 2.76 2.76
N GLN A 228 -21.02 2.92 2.30
CA GLN A 228 -21.43 2.61 0.93
C GLN A 228 -21.45 3.89 0.13
N HIS A 229 -20.74 3.90 -0.99
CA HIS A 229 -20.91 4.93 -2.00
C HIS A 229 -22.10 4.57 -2.88
N LYS A 230 -23.00 5.54 -3.06
CA LYS A 230 -24.08 5.50 -4.04
C LYS A 230 -23.89 6.69 -4.99
N PRO A 231 -23.79 6.47 -6.31
CA PRO A 231 -23.62 7.57 -7.26
C PRO A 231 -24.71 8.64 -7.08
N GLY A 232 -24.29 9.90 -6.98
CA GLY A 232 -25.20 11.04 -6.80
C GLY A 232 -25.83 11.20 -5.42
N LEU A 233 -25.57 10.30 -4.46
CA LEU A 233 -26.05 10.38 -3.08
C LEU A 233 -24.88 10.52 -2.10
N ALA A 234 -25.19 11.05 -0.91
CA ALA A 234 -24.24 11.06 0.19
C ALA A 234 -23.87 9.62 0.60
N PRO A 235 -22.61 9.35 0.99
CA PRO A 235 -22.22 8.04 1.48
C PRO A 235 -23.01 7.63 2.72
N GLU A 236 -23.50 6.39 2.75
CA GLU A 236 -24.28 5.85 3.87
C GLU A 236 -23.43 4.88 4.71
N PRO A 237 -23.59 4.83 6.04
CA PRO A 237 -22.88 3.87 6.88
C PRO A 237 -23.40 2.44 6.68
N ILE A 238 -22.49 1.46 6.67
CA ILE A 238 -22.80 0.02 6.59
C ILE A 238 -22.32 -0.67 7.86
N PRO A 239 -23.15 -1.54 8.48
CA PRO A 239 -22.68 -2.42 9.53
C PRO A 239 -21.68 -3.43 8.95
N LEU A 240 -20.41 -3.34 9.35
CA LEU A 240 -19.38 -4.31 9.00
C LEU A 240 -18.70 -4.81 10.26
N VAL A 241 -18.76 -6.11 10.50
CA VAL A 241 -18.11 -6.75 11.65
C VAL A 241 -16.83 -7.44 11.19
N LEU A 242 -15.69 -6.92 11.65
CA LEU A 242 -14.40 -7.58 11.50
C LEU A 242 -14.14 -8.44 12.74
N ALA A 243 -14.15 -9.77 12.57
CA ALA A 243 -13.91 -10.68 13.68
C ALA A 243 -12.46 -10.57 14.18
N SER A 244 -12.29 -10.27 15.47
CA SER A 244 -11.00 -10.31 16.17
C SER A 244 -10.46 -11.74 16.24
N ASP A 245 -9.14 -11.87 16.33
CA ASP A 245 -8.45 -13.15 16.53
C ASP A 245 -7.34 -13.01 17.58
N GLN A 246 -6.61 -14.10 17.83
CA GLN A 246 -5.52 -14.13 18.83
C GLN A 246 -4.38 -13.12 18.59
N PHE A 247 -4.29 -12.50 17.41
CA PHE A 247 -3.25 -11.55 17.04
C PHE A 247 -3.78 -10.12 16.90
N ILE A 248 -5.05 -9.95 16.51
CA ILE A 248 -5.65 -8.65 16.21
C ILE A 248 -6.96 -8.46 16.98
N GLU A 249 -7.08 -7.31 17.64
CA GLU A 249 -8.30 -6.86 18.29
C GLU A 249 -8.91 -5.71 17.48
N PHE A 250 -10.08 -5.93 16.89
CA PHE A 250 -10.84 -4.87 16.23
C PHE A 250 -11.76 -4.20 17.26
N LEU A 251 -11.53 -2.91 17.48
CA LEU A 251 -12.29 -2.07 18.42
C LEU A 251 -13.18 -1.12 17.61
N THR A 252 -14.50 -1.24 17.75
CA THR A 252 -15.42 -0.26 17.17
C THR A 252 -15.21 1.10 17.85
N SER A 253 -14.99 2.15 17.06
CA SER A 253 -14.84 3.49 17.63
C SER A 253 -16.20 4.07 18.04
N GLU A 254 -16.29 4.54 19.28
CA GLU A 254 -17.44 5.31 19.82
C GLU A 254 -17.27 6.83 19.65
N GLN A 255 -16.12 7.27 19.13
CA GLN A 255 -15.79 8.67 18.97
C GLN A 255 -16.56 9.30 17.79
N PRO A 256 -16.83 10.62 17.81
CA PRO A 256 -17.62 11.29 16.77
C PRO A 256 -16.92 11.44 15.42
N ILE A 257 -15.72 10.87 15.25
CA ILE A 257 -14.91 11.01 14.04
C ILE A 257 -15.55 10.23 12.91
N LYS A 258 -15.88 10.93 11.84
CA LYS A 258 -16.47 10.31 10.65
C LYS A 258 -15.40 9.58 9.86
N SER A 259 -15.79 8.50 9.19
CA SER A 259 -14.94 7.72 8.31
C SER A 259 -14.28 8.56 7.22
N GLN A 260 -15.00 9.55 6.69
CA GLN A 260 -14.49 10.52 5.70
C GLN A 260 -13.26 11.28 6.21
N GLU A 261 -13.23 11.65 7.49
CA GLU A 261 -12.12 12.39 8.07
C GLU A 261 -10.81 11.59 8.05
N LEU A 262 -10.87 10.26 8.17
CA LEU A 262 -9.69 9.41 8.09
C LEU A 262 -9.05 9.48 6.70
N PHE A 263 -9.83 9.57 5.63
CA PHE A 263 -9.27 9.66 4.28
C PHE A 263 -8.77 11.08 3.97
N ASP A 264 -9.45 12.11 4.48
CA ASP A 264 -9.05 13.51 4.29
C ASP A 264 -7.83 13.91 5.14
N SER A 265 -7.72 13.34 6.34
CA SER A 265 -6.77 13.74 7.39
C SER A 265 -6.21 12.58 8.20
N PRO A 266 -5.58 11.58 7.56
CA PRO A 266 -5.30 10.29 8.21
C PRO A 266 -4.60 10.39 9.55
N TYR A 267 -3.48 11.11 9.59
CA TYR A 267 -2.65 11.23 10.79
C TYR A 267 -3.40 11.92 11.95
N ARG A 268 -4.23 12.93 11.66
CA ARG A 268 -5.02 13.62 12.69
C ARG A 268 -6.10 12.70 13.27
N SER A 269 -6.82 11.99 12.41
CA SER A 269 -7.83 11.02 12.86
C SER A 269 -7.19 9.93 13.70
N TRP A 270 -5.99 9.46 13.34
CA TRP A 270 -5.22 8.56 14.16
C TRP A 270 -4.86 9.17 15.52
N GLN A 271 -4.28 10.37 15.58
CA GLN A 271 -3.92 11.03 16.83
C GLN A 271 -5.10 11.19 17.82
N GLN A 272 -6.32 11.39 17.31
CA GLN A 272 -7.52 11.55 18.14
C GLN A 272 -8.10 10.21 18.64
N LEU A 273 -7.86 9.12 17.92
CA LEU A 273 -8.43 7.79 18.21
C LEU A 273 -7.46 6.86 18.92
N SER A 274 -6.16 6.98 18.63
CA SER A 274 -5.13 6.10 19.14
C SER A 274 -4.78 6.44 20.58
N GLN A 275 -4.72 5.43 21.44
CA GLN A 275 -4.23 5.52 22.82
C GLN A 275 -2.73 5.17 22.90
N SER A 276 -2.18 4.50 21.89
CA SER A 276 -0.77 4.11 21.83
C SER A 276 -0.19 4.24 20.41
N ALA A 277 1.13 4.34 20.31
CA ALA A 277 1.84 4.43 19.03
C ALA A 277 1.69 3.17 18.15
N GLU A 278 1.37 2.03 18.76
CA GLU A 278 1.20 0.74 18.08
C GLU A 278 -0.23 0.50 17.57
N GLN A 279 -1.19 1.29 18.05
CA GLN A 279 -2.59 1.17 17.65
C GLN A 279 -2.77 1.64 16.21
N LEU A 280 -3.56 0.92 15.43
CA LEU A 280 -3.92 1.30 14.07
C LEU A 280 -5.35 1.83 14.02
N VAL A 281 -5.64 2.65 13.01
CA VAL A 281 -7.00 3.08 12.67
C VAL A 281 -7.33 2.63 11.26
N LEU A 282 -8.50 2.01 11.08
CA LEU A 282 -8.98 1.45 9.82
C LEU A 282 -10.36 1.99 9.46
N SER A 283 -10.57 2.30 8.19
CA SER A 283 -11.89 2.52 7.60
C SER A 283 -11.92 2.14 6.11
N GLY A 284 -13.12 2.07 5.54
CA GLY A 284 -13.34 1.71 4.14
C GLY A 284 -14.61 2.30 3.55
N LYS A 285 -14.64 2.34 2.22
CA LYS A 285 -15.79 2.73 1.40
C LYS A 285 -15.98 1.70 0.29
N PHE A 286 -17.19 1.16 0.16
CA PHE A 286 -17.58 0.24 -0.90
C PHE A 286 -18.19 1.00 -2.06
N TYR A 287 -17.82 0.64 -3.29
CA TYR A 287 -18.31 1.22 -4.53
C TYR A 287 -18.85 0.09 -5.40
N PRO A 288 -20.14 0.12 -5.80
CA PRO A 288 -20.63 -0.77 -6.84
C PRO A 288 -20.02 -0.35 -8.20
N LEU A 289 -19.49 -1.33 -8.93
CA LEU A 289 -19.04 -1.18 -10.32
C LEU A 289 -20.10 -1.73 -11.29
N ALA A 290 -19.93 -1.46 -12.59
CA ALA A 290 -20.93 -1.82 -13.61
C ALA A 290 -21.13 -3.33 -13.80
N ASP A 291 -20.10 -4.14 -13.53
CA ASP A 291 -20.11 -5.59 -13.77
C ASP A 291 -20.50 -6.39 -12.50
N ASP A 292 -21.43 -5.87 -11.70
CA ASP A 292 -21.82 -6.37 -10.36
C ASP A 292 -20.66 -6.58 -9.37
N THR A 293 -19.48 -6.07 -9.72
CA THR A 293 -18.28 -6.16 -8.90
C THR A 293 -18.30 -5.05 -7.85
N ILE A 294 -17.84 -5.36 -6.65
CA ILE A 294 -17.69 -4.39 -5.58
C ILE A 294 -16.23 -4.02 -5.46
N LEU A 295 -15.98 -2.72 -5.39
CA LEU A 295 -14.68 -2.16 -5.08
C LEU A 295 -14.66 -1.60 -3.67
N LEU A 296 -13.82 -2.16 -2.81
CA LEU A 296 -13.54 -1.64 -1.48
C LEU A 296 -12.29 -0.76 -1.51
N ARG A 297 -12.46 0.54 -1.35
CA ARG A 297 -11.36 1.45 -1.02
C ARG A 297 -11.18 1.48 0.48
N PHE A 298 -9.98 1.25 0.98
CA PHE A 298 -9.69 1.27 2.41
C PHE A 298 -8.51 2.16 2.73
N TYR A 299 -8.44 2.59 3.99
CA TYR A 299 -7.30 3.31 4.54
C TYR A 299 -6.94 2.77 5.92
N VAL A 300 -5.65 2.53 6.14
CA VAL A 300 -5.08 2.18 7.44
C VAL A 300 -4.06 3.23 7.83
N GLN A 301 -4.17 3.78 9.04
CA GLN A 301 -3.22 4.72 9.59
C GLN A 301 -2.58 4.19 10.86
N GLY A 302 -1.25 4.35 10.98
CA GLY A 302 -0.52 4.21 12.24
C GLY A 302 0.28 5.47 12.59
N ALA A 303 1.20 5.34 13.56
CA ALA A 303 1.92 6.48 14.12
C ALA A 303 2.80 7.25 13.13
N HIS A 304 3.46 6.56 12.20
CA HIS A 304 4.42 7.21 11.31
C HIS A 304 4.03 7.19 9.84
N ARG A 305 3.09 6.32 9.46
CA ARG A 305 2.69 6.15 8.06
C ARG A 305 1.30 5.57 7.93
N GLY A 306 0.76 5.71 6.73
CA GLY A 306 -0.53 5.16 6.34
C GLY A 306 -0.45 4.38 5.03
N TRP A 307 -1.54 3.66 4.78
CA TRP A 307 -1.73 2.84 3.60
C TRP A 307 -3.14 3.02 3.07
N GLN A 308 -3.25 3.51 1.82
CA GLN A 308 -4.50 3.47 1.06
C GLN A 308 -4.46 2.34 0.03
N GLY A 309 -5.53 1.56 -0.06
CA GLY A 309 -5.63 0.45 -1.00
C GLY A 309 -7.04 0.24 -1.55
N TYR A 310 -7.13 -0.66 -2.52
CA TYR A 310 -8.33 -0.94 -3.33
C TYR A 310 -8.48 -2.45 -3.53
N ILE A 311 -9.57 -3.05 -3.06
CA ILE A 311 -9.86 -4.48 -3.20
C ILE A 311 -11.09 -4.63 -4.10
N SER A 312 -10.93 -5.30 -5.24
CA SER A 312 -12.07 -5.70 -6.09
C SER A 312 -12.50 -7.12 -5.77
N ALA A 313 -13.80 -7.33 -5.55
CA ALA A 313 -14.38 -8.64 -5.31
C ALA A 313 -15.82 -8.71 -5.81
N GLN A 314 -16.33 -9.93 -6.06
CA GLN A 314 -17.71 -10.13 -6.49
C GLN A 314 -18.74 -9.80 -5.39
N THR A 315 -18.34 -9.87 -4.11
CA THR A 315 -19.24 -9.60 -2.99
C THR A 315 -18.54 -8.79 -1.90
N GLN A 316 -19.34 -8.10 -1.08
CA GLN A 316 -18.84 -7.36 0.07
C GLN A 316 -18.13 -8.29 1.06
N GLU A 317 -18.62 -9.52 1.22
CA GLU A 317 -18.01 -10.54 2.07
C GLU A 317 -16.61 -10.92 1.58
N HIS A 318 -16.45 -11.23 0.30
CA HIS A 318 -15.14 -11.54 -0.29
C HIS A 318 -14.16 -10.37 -0.15
N ALA A 319 -14.60 -9.13 -0.40
CA ALA A 319 -13.78 -7.95 -0.20
C ALA A 319 -13.34 -7.79 1.27
N THR A 320 -14.24 -8.06 2.20
CA THR A 320 -13.97 -7.99 3.64
C THR A 320 -12.98 -9.07 4.10
N LEU A 321 -13.11 -10.29 3.58
CA LEU A 321 -12.18 -11.39 3.85
C LEU A 321 -10.77 -11.06 3.35
N GLN A 322 -10.67 -10.52 2.13
CA GLN A 322 -9.39 -10.07 1.56
C GLN A 322 -8.79 -8.92 2.38
N LEU A 323 -9.61 -7.94 2.80
CA LEU A 323 -9.15 -6.86 3.67
C LEU A 323 -8.61 -7.41 4.99
N ARG A 324 -9.34 -8.33 5.64
CA ARG A 324 -8.90 -8.93 6.91
C ARG A 324 -7.58 -9.66 6.74
N ALA A 325 -7.41 -10.43 5.67
CA ALA A 325 -6.16 -11.12 5.37
C ALA A 325 -4.99 -10.13 5.19
N PHE A 326 -5.21 -9.06 4.42
CA PHE A 326 -4.24 -7.98 4.24
C PHE A 326 -3.86 -7.32 5.58
N ILE A 327 -4.85 -6.91 6.37
CA ILE A 327 -4.62 -6.27 7.66
C ILE A 327 -3.84 -7.19 8.59
N LYS A 328 -4.16 -8.50 8.60
CA LYS A 328 -3.43 -9.50 9.38
C LYS A 328 -1.96 -9.56 9.03
N THR A 329 -1.64 -9.57 7.73
CA THR A 329 -0.25 -9.61 7.26
C THR A 329 0.51 -8.34 7.63
N VAL A 330 -0.06 -7.16 7.37
CA VAL A 330 0.68 -5.90 7.55
C VAL A 330 0.73 -5.45 9.01
N ALA A 331 -0.35 -5.64 9.78
CA ALA A 331 -0.41 -5.29 11.20
C ALA A 331 0.50 -6.17 12.07
N GLY A 332 0.82 -7.38 11.61
CA GLY A 332 1.83 -8.25 12.23
C GLY A 332 3.28 -7.78 12.03
N SER A 333 3.51 -6.71 11.27
CA SER A 333 4.82 -6.10 11.08
C SER A 333 4.95 -4.75 11.80
N ASP A 334 6.18 -4.25 11.93
CA ASP A 334 6.45 -2.91 12.48
C ASP A 334 6.36 -1.79 11.42
N TYR A 335 5.87 -2.10 10.22
CA TYR A 335 5.81 -1.15 9.11
C TYR A 335 5.19 0.20 9.55
N PHE A 336 4.06 0.18 10.25
CA PHE A 336 3.34 1.39 10.64
C PHE A 336 3.96 2.18 11.81
N SER A 337 4.77 1.53 12.66
CA SER A 337 5.34 2.10 13.89
C SER A 337 6.82 2.46 13.76
N LEU A 338 7.53 1.93 12.77
CA LEU A 338 8.91 2.37 12.50
C LEU A 338 8.91 3.83 12.06
N LYS A 339 9.74 4.66 12.69
CA LYS A 339 9.93 6.07 12.30
C LYS A 339 10.81 6.25 11.05
N PRO A 340 11.99 5.60 10.92
CA PRO A 340 12.83 5.80 9.75
C PRO A 340 12.18 5.23 8.49
N ALA A 341 12.27 5.96 7.37
CA ALA A 341 11.72 5.51 6.09
C ALA A 341 12.47 4.28 5.53
N SER A 342 13.80 4.22 5.70
CA SER A 342 14.63 3.07 5.30
C SER A 342 14.28 1.78 6.06
N ALA A 343 14.02 1.88 7.37
CA ALA A 343 13.64 0.72 8.18
C ALA A 343 12.29 0.13 7.75
N ALA A 344 11.31 0.99 7.43
CA ALA A 344 10.04 0.51 6.90
C ALA A 344 10.12 0.01 5.46
N LEU A 345 11.01 0.56 4.63
CA LEU A 345 11.32 -0.01 3.32
C LEU A 345 11.85 -1.45 3.46
N ALA A 346 12.73 -1.69 4.42
CA ALA A 346 13.23 -3.04 4.70
C ALA A 346 12.08 -3.99 5.12
N GLN A 347 11.20 -3.55 6.03
CA GLN A 347 10.02 -4.35 6.39
C GLN A 347 9.09 -4.61 5.21
N LEU A 348 8.84 -3.60 4.38
CA LEU A 348 8.01 -3.75 3.19
C LEU A 348 8.64 -4.71 2.16
N THR A 349 9.97 -4.73 2.06
CA THR A 349 10.71 -5.69 1.23
C THR A 349 10.52 -7.11 1.76
N VAL A 350 10.56 -7.31 3.08
CA VAL A 350 10.26 -8.61 3.69
C VAL A 350 8.83 -9.06 3.39
N LEU A 351 7.86 -8.17 3.57
CA LEU A 351 6.44 -8.44 3.26
C LEU A 351 6.23 -8.82 1.78
N HIS A 352 6.87 -8.09 0.86
CA HIS A 352 6.82 -8.41 -0.56
C HIS A 352 7.47 -9.75 -0.89
N ASN A 353 8.63 -10.07 -0.29
CA ASN A 353 9.30 -11.35 -0.52
C ASN A 353 8.48 -12.55 -0.02
N GLN A 354 7.69 -12.37 1.04
CA GLN A 354 6.77 -13.39 1.54
C GLN A 354 5.55 -13.58 0.63
N GLN A 355 5.15 -12.54 -0.11
CA GLN A 355 4.03 -12.57 -1.05
C GLN A 355 4.41 -11.85 -2.36
N PRO A 356 5.25 -12.45 -3.21
CA PRO A 356 5.80 -11.78 -4.39
C PRO A 356 4.73 -11.31 -5.39
N ASP A 357 3.63 -12.06 -5.47
CA ASP A 357 2.51 -11.76 -6.38
C ASP A 357 1.51 -10.74 -5.79
N ASN A 358 1.72 -10.30 -4.55
CA ASN A 358 0.86 -9.30 -3.93
C ASN A 358 1.16 -7.90 -4.51
N LEU A 359 0.31 -7.49 -5.44
CA LEU A 359 0.41 -6.20 -6.12
C LEU A 359 0.31 -4.99 -5.18
N PHE A 360 -0.38 -5.12 -4.03
CA PHE A 360 -0.41 -4.04 -3.04
C PHE A 360 1.00 -3.75 -2.53
N PHE A 361 1.73 -4.81 -2.18
CA PHE A 361 3.08 -4.70 -1.63
C PHE A 361 4.06 -4.21 -2.69
N LEU A 362 4.00 -4.76 -3.90
CA LEU A 362 4.83 -4.30 -5.02
C LEU A 362 4.61 -2.80 -5.30
N HIS A 363 3.37 -2.36 -5.41
CA HIS A 363 3.06 -0.95 -5.66
C HIS A 363 3.56 -0.05 -4.54
N LYS A 364 3.32 -0.42 -3.28
CA LYS A 364 3.79 0.37 -2.13
C LYS A 364 5.32 0.40 -2.04
N LEU A 365 5.98 -0.69 -2.44
CA LEU A 365 7.44 -0.81 -2.45
C LEU A 365 8.04 0.14 -3.49
N ILE A 366 7.47 0.19 -4.70
CA ILE A 366 7.86 1.14 -5.76
C ILE A 366 7.75 2.58 -5.26
N LEU A 367 6.60 2.94 -4.66
CA LEU A 367 6.40 4.29 -4.11
C LEU A 367 7.41 4.62 -3.01
N SER A 368 7.72 3.66 -2.14
CA SER A 368 8.68 3.86 -1.05
C SER A 368 10.11 4.07 -1.59
N HIS A 369 10.51 3.35 -2.63
CA HIS A 369 11.79 3.61 -3.32
C HIS A 369 11.82 4.98 -3.98
N TYR A 370 10.72 5.40 -4.61
CA TYR A 370 10.62 6.71 -5.24
C TYR A 370 10.73 7.85 -4.21
N GLU A 371 10.02 7.75 -3.08
CA GLU A 371 10.08 8.72 -1.99
C GLU A 371 11.47 8.85 -1.36
N LEU A 372 12.28 7.79 -1.45
CA LEU A 372 13.68 7.74 -0.99
C LEU A 372 14.69 8.09 -2.10
N GLU A 373 14.23 8.60 -3.24
CA GLU A 373 15.07 8.95 -4.40
C GLU A 373 15.88 7.77 -4.98
N HIS A 374 15.50 6.54 -4.68
CA HIS A 374 16.04 5.32 -5.27
C HIS A 374 15.40 5.06 -6.64
N LEU A 375 15.54 6.00 -7.57
CA LEU A 375 14.79 6.04 -8.84
C LEU A 375 15.05 4.81 -9.72
N ASP A 376 16.28 4.30 -9.76
CA ASP A 376 16.62 3.10 -10.54
C ASP A 376 15.85 1.88 -10.04
N MET A 377 15.80 1.67 -8.72
CA MET A 377 15.07 0.55 -8.11
C MET A 377 13.57 0.69 -8.28
N ALA A 378 13.02 1.91 -8.12
CA ALA A 378 11.62 2.19 -8.38
C ALA A 378 11.26 1.87 -9.84
N SER A 379 12.11 2.28 -10.80
CA SER A 379 11.91 2.03 -12.23
C SER A 379 11.99 0.53 -12.57
N ALA A 380 12.96 -0.19 -12.02
CA ALA A 380 13.16 -1.62 -12.24
C ALA A 380 11.98 -2.44 -11.71
N LEU A 381 11.49 -2.11 -10.51
CA LEU A 381 10.30 -2.75 -9.93
C LEU A 381 9.03 -2.38 -10.71
N ALA A 382 8.91 -1.15 -11.21
CA ALA A 382 7.75 -0.71 -11.98
C ALA A 382 7.57 -1.46 -13.31
N VAL A 383 8.63 -2.05 -13.88
CA VAL A 383 8.52 -2.92 -15.06
C VAL A 383 7.58 -4.11 -14.78
N ARG A 384 7.52 -4.60 -13.54
CA ARG A 384 6.67 -5.71 -13.13
C ARG A 384 5.19 -5.38 -13.05
N LEU A 385 4.81 -4.09 -13.12
CA LEU A 385 3.42 -3.66 -13.16
C LEU A 385 2.81 -3.66 -14.58
N ARG A 386 3.64 -3.90 -15.61
CA ARG A 386 3.22 -3.86 -17.03
C ARG A 386 2.42 -5.08 -17.45
#